data_AF-A0A8B9PER7-F1
#
_entry.id   AF-A0A8B9PER7-F1
#
_cell.length_a   1.000
_cell.length_b   1.000
_cell.length_c   1.000
_cell.angle_alpha   90.00
_cell.angle_beta   90.00
_cell.angle_gamma   90.00
#
_symmetry.space_group_name_H-M   'P 1'
#
loop_
_entity.id
_entity.type
_entity.pdbx_description
1 polymer ?
#
loop_
_entity_poly.entity_id
_entity_poly.type
_entity_poly.pdbx_seq_one_letter_code
_entity_poly.pdbx_strand_id
1 'polypeptide(L)' 'MDFIQLFPANGHPYGLGAIFDESAKKDEEVFRMAVADLNQNDEILQTEKITCSVTFVDGNNPFQAVQEGRTCELIF' A
#
# COMPACT_ATOMS: atom_id res chain seq x y z
N MET A 1 -4.94 0.02 -15.17
CA MET A 1 -4.47 0.74 -13.98
C MET A 1 -5.11 -0.01 -12.85
N ASP A 2 -4.43 -1.07 -12.39
CA ASP A 2 -5.06 -2.16 -11.65
C ASP A 2 -4.82 -1.96 -10.15
N PHE A 3 -4.95 -0.69 -9.76
CA PHE A 3 -4.72 -0.16 -8.45
C PHE A 3 -6.07 -0.12 -7.72
N ILE A 4 -6.23 -0.95 -6.69
CA ILE A 4 -7.55 -1.13 -6.05
C ILE A 4 -7.79 -0.04 -4.99
N GLN A 5 -6.84 0.24 -4.09
CA GLN A 5 -7.00 1.30 -3.08
C GLN A 5 -5.68 1.68 -2.37
N LEU A 6 -5.48 2.99 -2.09
CA LEU A 6 -4.49 3.50 -1.10
C LEU A 6 -5.25 3.86 0.18
N PHE A 7 -4.71 3.48 1.35
CA PHE A 7 -5.26 3.90 2.64
C PHE A 7 -4.14 4.19 3.66
N PRO A 8 -4.41 5.01 4.69
CA PRO A 8 -3.44 5.26 5.76
C PRO A 8 -3.18 3.97 6.55
N ALA A 9 -1.92 3.59 6.76
CA ALA A 9 -1.62 2.48 7.66
C ALA A 9 -1.66 2.97 9.12
N ASN A 10 -2.33 2.21 9.99
CA ASN A 10 -2.51 2.55 11.40
C ASN A 10 -1.19 2.84 12.12
N GLY A 11 -1.17 3.91 12.92
CA GLY A 11 -0.08 4.19 13.87
C GLY A 11 1.19 4.81 13.26
N HIS A 12 1.24 5.05 11.95
CA HIS A 12 2.39 5.69 11.31
C HIS A 12 1.92 6.89 10.44
N PRO A 13 2.37 8.13 10.69
CA PRO A 13 1.92 9.32 9.95
C PRO A 13 2.23 9.26 8.44
N TYR A 14 3.17 8.40 8.04
CA TYR A 14 3.53 8.11 6.63
C TYR A 14 3.35 6.62 6.25
N GLY A 15 2.47 5.92 6.96
CA GLY A 15 2.13 4.54 6.63
C GLY A 15 1.16 4.47 5.45
N LEU A 16 1.49 3.72 4.41
CA LEU A 16 0.64 3.51 3.23
C LEU A 16 0.25 2.03 3.08
N GLY A 17 -1.03 1.74 2.99
CA GLY A 17 -1.50 0.44 2.54
C GLY A 17 -1.89 0.45 1.07
N ALA A 18 -1.57 -0.64 0.37
CA ALA A 18 -1.94 -0.85 -1.02
C ALA A 18 -2.60 -2.23 -1.22
N ILE A 19 -3.72 -2.24 -1.94
CA ILE A 19 -4.37 -3.48 -2.40
C ILE A 19 -4.19 -3.61 -3.91
N PHE A 20 -3.74 -4.79 -4.34
CA PHE A 20 -3.58 -5.14 -5.74
C PHE A 20 -4.42 -6.37 -6.08
N ASP A 21 -4.85 -6.46 -7.33
CA ASP A 21 -5.33 -7.73 -7.88
C ASP A 21 -4.20 -8.76 -7.91
N GLU A 22 -4.50 -10.05 -7.73
CA GLU A 22 -3.51 -11.13 -7.76
C GLU A 22 -2.63 -11.14 -9.02
N SER A 23 -3.15 -10.68 -10.16
CA SER A 23 -2.43 -10.58 -11.42
C SER A 23 -1.51 -9.35 -11.53
N ALA A 24 -1.68 -8.34 -10.68
CA ALA A 24 -1.01 -7.04 -10.74
C ALA A 24 0.40 -7.03 -10.11
N LYS A 25 1.21 -8.08 -10.36
CA LYS A 25 2.57 -8.22 -9.79
C LYS A 25 3.53 -7.11 -10.23
N LYS A 26 3.39 -6.63 -11.47
CA LYS A 26 4.22 -5.54 -11.99
C LYS A 26 3.90 -4.21 -11.33
N ASP A 27 2.63 -3.98 -11.00
CA ASP A 27 2.21 -2.76 -10.31
C ASP A 27 2.76 -2.72 -8.88
N GLU A 28 2.82 -3.88 -8.20
CA GLU A 28 3.44 -4.01 -6.88
C GLU A 28 4.96 -3.73 -6.90
N GLU A 29 5.68 -4.24 -7.90
CA GLU A 29 7.10 -3.98 -8.08
C GLU A 29 7.38 -2.48 -8.28
N VAL A 30 6.65 -1.85 -9.21
CA VAL A 30 6.78 -0.41 -9.49
C VAL A 30 6.39 0.43 -8.26
N PHE A 31 5.34 0.03 -7.54
CA PHE A 31 4.92 0.69 -6.31
C PHE A 31 6.03 0.66 -5.24
N ARG A 32 6.63 -0.50 -4.98
CA ARG A 32 7.72 -0.62 -4.01
C ARG A 32 8.96 0.16 -4.41
N MET A 33 9.27 0.18 -5.71
CA MET A 33 10.40 0.96 -6.23
C MET A 33 10.18 2.45 -6.01
N ALA A 34 8.97 2.97 -6.28
CA ALA A 34 8.63 4.36 -6.01
C ALA A 34 8.72 4.70 -4.51
N VAL A 35 8.25 3.81 -3.62
CA VAL A 35 8.40 3.98 -2.16
C VAL A 35 9.88 4.02 -1.77
N ALA A 36 10.71 3.15 -2.33
CA ALA A 36 12.15 3.14 -2.08
C ALA A 36 12.83 4.43 -2.56
N ASP A 37 12.52 4.89 -3.76
CA ASP A 37 13.08 6.13 -4.33
C ASP A 37 12.74 7.35 -3.47
N LEU A 38 11.48 7.46 -3.02
CA LEU A 38 11.06 8.52 -2.10
C LEU A 38 11.79 8.44 -0.75
N ASN A 39 11.96 7.22 -0.22
CA ASN A 39 12.69 7.00 1.03
C ASN A 39 14.19 7.29 0.93
N GLN A 40 14.81 7.23 -0.25
CA GLN A 40 16.20 7.64 -0.46
C GLN A 40 16.34 9.16 -0.69
N ASN A 41 15.23 9.87 -0.93
CA ASN A 41 15.24 11.30 -1.19
C ASN A 41 15.03 12.11 0.11
N ASP A 42 16.15 12.52 0.71
CA ASP A 42 16.15 13.32 1.94
C ASP A 42 15.70 14.77 1.71
N GLU A 43 15.49 15.24 0.48
CA GLU A 43 14.87 16.56 0.22
C GLU A 43 13.35 16.52 0.41
N ILE A 44 12.74 15.34 0.22
CA ILE A 44 11.30 15.12 0.33
C ILE A 44 10.95 14.57 1.72
N LEU A 45 11.70 13.58 2.18
CA LEU A 45 11.47 12.85 3.43
C LEU A 45 12.70 12.96 4.34
N GLN A 46 12.82 14.13 4.98
CA GLN A 46 13.98 14.52 5.78
C GLN A 46 14.15 13.71 7.07
N THR A 47 13.05 13.40 7.76
CA THR A 47 13.09 12.84 9.12
C THR A 47 12.32 11.54 9.29
N GLU A 48 11.43 11.21 8.35
CA GLU A 48 10.56 10.05 8.43
C GLU A 48 10.55 9.28 7.13
N LYS A 49 10.47 7.96 7.20
CA LYS A 49 10.43 7.08 6.03
C LYS A 49 9.01 6.54 5.87
N ILE A 50 8.58 6.41 4.62
CA ILE A 50 7.34 5.73 4.25
C ILE A 50 7.48 4.25 4.59
N THR A 51 6.53 3.73 5.35
CA THR A 51 6.34 2.29 5.55
C THR A 51 5.12 1.87 4.75
N CYS A 52 5.17 0.68 4.14
CA CYS A 52 4.02 0.19 3.36
C CYS A 52 3.65 -1.26 3.64
N SER A 53 2.34 -1.51 3.64
CA SER A 53 1.75 -2.85 3.62
C SER A 53 1.12 -3.10 2.25
N VAL A 54 1.25 -4.33 1.76
CA VAL A 54 0.68 -4.74 0.48
C VAL A 54 -0.13 -6.01 0.67
N THR A 55 -1.36 -6.00 0.18
CA THR A 55 -2.27 -7.15 0.18
C THR A 55 -2.73 -7.45 -1.24
N PHE A 56 -2.73 -8.73 -1.63
CA PHE A 56 -3.32 -9.18 -2.89
C PHE A 56 -4.72 -9.74 -2.64
N VAL A 57 -5.66 -9.42 -3.53
CA VAL A 57 -7.03 -9.92 -3.49
C VAL A 57 -7.45 -10.42 -4.86
N ASP A 58 -8.43 -11.32 -4.90
CA ASP A 58 -9.13 -11.63 -6.15
C ASP A 58 -9.93 -10.39 -6.57
N GLY A 59 -9.56 -9.75 -7.69
CA GLY A 59 -10.25 -8.56 -8.20
C GLY A 59 -11.71 -8.79 -8.58
N ASN A 60 -12.15 -10.05 -8.68
CA ASN A 60 -13.55 -10.40 -8.87
C ASN A 60 -14.32 -10.53 -7.54
N ASN A 61 -13.63 -10.45 -6.39
CA ASN A 61 -14.22 -10.52 -5.07
C ASN A 61 -14.21 -9.14 -4.37
N PRO A 62 -15.22 -8.28 -4.63
CA PRO A 62 -15.28 -6.95 -4.02
C PRO A 62 -15.42 -6.99 -2.49
N PHE A 63 -15.97 -8.07 -1.92
CA PHE A 63 -16.07 -8.21 -0.46
C PHE A 63 -14.70 -8.42 0.18
N GLN A 64 -13.83 -9.22 -0.44
CA GLN A 64 -12.45 -9.39 0.02
C GLN A 64 -11.67 -8.08 -0.05
N ALA A 65 -11.77 -7.34 -1.16
CA ALA A 65 -11.12 -6.04 -1.30
C ALA A 65 -11.53 -5.06 -0.18
N VAL A 66 -12.84 -5.00 0.13
CA VAL A 66 -13.38 -4.17 1.21
C VAL A 66 -12.98 -4.67 2.60
N GLN A 67 -12.88 -5.99 2.79
CA GLN A 67 -12.45 -6.56 4.06
C GLN A 67 -10.97 -6.23 4.31
N GLU A 68 -10.08 -6.56 3.38
CA GLU A 68 -8.64 -6.32 3.51
C GLU A 68 -8.33 -4.82 3.66
N GLY A 69 -9.06 -3.95 2.93
CA GLY A 69 -8.94 -2.50 3.08
C GLY A 69 -9.33 -1.99 4.46
N ARG A 70 -10.26 -2.68 5.14
CA ARG A 70 -10.71 -2.35 6.51
C ARG A 70 -9.92 -3.07 7.59
N THR A 71 -9.39 -4.27 7.35
CA THR A 71 -8.56 -5.02 8.29
C THR A 71 -7.27 -4.26 8.58
N CYS A 72 -6.69 -3.60 7.58
CA CYS A 72 -5.52 -2.75 7.81
C CYS A 72 -5.81 -1.46 8.62
N GLU A 73 -7.07 -1.02 8.72
CA GLU A 73 -7.52 0.05 9.63
C GLU A 73 -7.87 -0.48 11.05
N LEU A 74 -7.92 -1.80 11.27
CA LEU A 74 -8.42 -2.42 12.50
C LEU A 74 -7.44 -3.36 13.22
N ILE A 75 -6.15 -3.37 12.86
CA ILE A 75 -5.15 -4.07 13.69
C ILE A 75 -4.96 -3.26 14.98
N PHE A 76 -5.54 -3.76 16.07
CA PHE A 76 -5.56 -3.22 17.43
C PHE A 76 -4.18 -3.16 18.10
#